data_AF-A0A1N7G3P8-F1
#
_entry.id   AF-A0A1N7G3P8-F1
#
_cell.length_a   1.000
_cell.length_b   1.000
_cell.length_c   1.000
_cell.angle_alpha   90.00
_cell.angle_beta   90.00
_cell.angle_gamma   90.00
#
_symmetry.space_group_name_H-M   'P 1'
#
loop_
_entity.id
_entity.type
_entity.pdbx_description
1 polymer ?
#
loop_
_entity_poly.entity_id
_entity_poly.type
_entity_poly.pdbx_seq_one_letter_code
_entity_poly.pdbx_strand_id
1 'polypeptide(L)'
;MRTSDKPRTAPGPEGGSTGRRALVAAAVVAAVGVAGIYAYASSSNRDQTLSLSGVYPVDVRGASNGGDRALGERSEYDVFSWLNFIALNSPVDGGVLGASGDNRTLWSTWMEDFQVLVSDGQTPAPWGTPLTPPQACTTLNAGDGITRTFAHTSKMDGVVGLFDQAQAGPLIDQNGSYVRYEIAINEPMYNYIRDNRLYTQEGLDAFGQIDFPSSSLDTGEIGAIMIKAAWKVLGAGDDPSRFHVSRAYVLNQQANTCAVEALGLVGFHISAKTESAPQWIWSTFEHVDNAPDAGAATASAHYSFFDPDCTALRPRSDCAANALPPTPWNPALPNQIPVQVERGTPIDAATAAINKKFQGLLQEVNASSVWANYMLVGTQYPQSPNDPTDPQGRPFPQFLANSTIETFLQGSVPPVSSSCIACHNRATATAGAKPADFTYILSRVTAKE
;
A
#
# COMPACT_ATOMS: atom_id res chain seq x y z
N MET A 1 -24.69 -70.48 63.64
CA MET A 1 -26.06 -70.91 63.25
C MET A 1 -26.43 -70.08 62.03
N ARG A 2 -26.36 -70.61 60.79
CA ARG A 2 -27.46 -71.25 60.03
C ARG A 2 -28.69 -70.32 59.99
N THR A 3 -29.27 -69.87 58.88
CA THR A 3 -29.46 -70.37 57.48
C THR A 3 -30.14 -69.22 56.70
N SER A 4 -29.84 -68.91 55.41
CA SER A 4 -30.47 -69.45 54.17
C SER A 4 -32.02 -69.38 54.19
N ASP A 5 -32.81 -69.01 53.18
CA ASP A 5 -32.73 -68.98 51.71
C ASP A 5 -33.87 -68.10 51.11
N LYS A 6 -33.73 -67.73 49.82
CA LYS A 6 -34.80 -67.19 48.94
C LYS A 6 -35.83 -68.29 48.56
N PRO A 7 -36.95 -67.95 47.90
CA PRO A 7 -37.06 -68.30 46.46
C PRO A 7 -37.85 -67.34 45.55
N ARG A 8 -37.68 -67.59 44.24
CA ARG A 8 -38.22 -66.93 43.03
C ARG A 8 -39.69 -67.21 42.77
N THR A 9 -40.34 -66.39 41.93
CA THR A 9 -41.14 -66.81 40.74
C THR A 9 -41.51 -65.59 39.86
N ALA A 10 -41.56 -65.78 38.54
CA ALA A 10 -42.07 -64.87 37.50
C ALA A 10 -43.33 -65.51 36.85
N PRO A 11 -44.20 -64.78 36.11
CA PRO A 11 -43.99 -64.48 34.67
C PRO A 11 -44.52 -63.10 34.17
N GLY A 12 -44.12 -62.68 32.95
CA GLY A 12 -44.54 -61.43 32.25
C GLY A 12 -45.87 -61.55 31.46
N PRO A 13 -46.12 -60.80 30.35
CA PRO A 13 -45.37 -59.71 29.72
C PRO A 13 -46.24 -58.46 29.31
N GLU A 14 -45.60 -57.55 28.55
CA GLU A 14 -46.15 -56.56 27.59
C GLU A 14 -46.04 -55.06 27.94
N GLY A 15 -45.34 -54.33 27.05
CA GLY A 15 -45.71 -52.96 26.68
C GLY A 15 -44.67 -51.84 26.89
N GLY A 16 -43.86 -51.56 25.87
CA GLY A 16 -43.79 -50.19 25.34
C GLY A 16 -42.72 -49.21 25.85
N SER A 17 -41.60 -49.19 25.13
CA SER A 17 -40.77 -48.02 24.76
C SER A 17 -39.94 -47.28 25.83
N THR A 18 -38.64 -47.26 25.54
CA THR A 18 -37.54 -46.64 26.27
C THR A 18 -37.44 -45.13 26.06
N GLY A 19 -37.47 -44.35 27.14
CA GLY A 19 -37.00 -42.97 27.18
C GLY A 19 -35.49 -42.92 27.43
N ARG A 20 -34.71 -42.36 26.49
CA ARG A 20 -33.29 -42.06 26.69
C ARG A 20 -33.14 -40.72 27.42
N ARG A 21 -32.45 -40.75 28.55
CA ARG A 21 -32.04 -39.58 29.35
C ARG A 21 -31.03 -38.73 28.56
N ALA A 22 -31.32 -37.45 28.40
CA ALA A 22 -30.38 -36.47 27.88
C ALA A 22 -29.42 -36.02 29.00
N LEU A 23 -28.11 -36.14 28.74
CA LEU A 23 -27.05 -35.48 29.49
C LEU A 23 -27.06 -33.99 29.14
N VAL A 24 -27.27 -33.13 30.13
CA VAL A 24 -27.08 -31.68 30.00
C VAL A 24 -25.59 -31.40 30.19
N ALA A 25 -24.87 -31.16 29.09
CA ALA A 25 -23.53 -30.59 29.12
C ALA A 25 -23.66 -29.06 29.18
N ALA A 26 -23.07 -28.45 30.19
CA ALA A 26 -22.94 -27.00 30.30
C ALA A 26 -22.01 -26.49 29.19
N ALA A 27 -22.55 -25.70 28.26
CA ALA A 27 -21.77 -25.03 27.23
C ALA A 27 -21.05 -23.82 27.85
N VAL A 28 -19.73 -23.92 27.94
CA VAL A 28 -18.84 -22.76 28.08
C VAL A 28 -18.95 -21.97 26.77
N VAL A 29 -19.48 -20.75 26.84
CA VAL A 29 -19.46 -19.81 25.72
C VAL A 29 -18.03 -19.34 25.53
N ALA A 30 -17.27 -20.04 24.69
CA ALA A 30 -16.09 -19.47 24.08
C ALA A 30 -16.56 -18.41 23.07
N ALA A 31 -16.22 -17.15 23.32
CA ALA A 31 -16.38 -16.08 22.35
C ALA A 31 -15.51 -16.42 21.13
N VAL A 32 -16.14 -16.98 20.10
CA VAL A 32 -15.54 -17.11 18.77
C VAL A 32 -15.42 -15.70 18.22
N GLY A 33 -14.21 -15.15 18.27
CA GLY A 33 -13.86 -13.98 17.49
C GLY A 33 -14.17 -14.28 16.03
N VAL A 34 -14.98 -13.44 15.40
CA VAL A 34 -15.22 -13.49 13.96
C VAL A 34 -13.92 -13.05 13.30
N ALA A 35 -13.00 -14.00 13.09
CA ALA A 35 -11.97 -13.88 12.08
C ALA A 35 -12.72 -13.92 10.74
N GLY A 36 -13.01 -12.75 10.20
CA GLY A 36 -13.56 -12.61 8.85
C GLY A 36 -12.53 -13.15 7.88
N ILE A 37 -12.72 -14.39 7.41
CA ILE A 37 -12.03 -14.93 6.25
C ILE A 37 -12.59 -14.15 5.04
N TYR A 38 -11.98 -13.00 4.74
CA TYR A 38 -12.12 -12.38 3.43
C TYR A 38 -11.27 -13.21 2.47
N ALA A 39 -11.89 -14.23 1.88
CA ALA A 39 -11.27 -14.96 0.79
C ALA A 39 -11.08 -13.97 -0.36
N TYR A 40 -9.85 -13.52 -0.58
CA TYR A 40 -9.43 -12.97 -1.86
C TYR A 40 -9.80 -14.01 -2.91
N ALA A 41 -10.83 -13.75 -3.71
CA ALA A 41 -11.07 -14.56 -4.88
C ALA A 41 -9.94 -14.26 -5.85
N SER A 42 -8.83 -14.98 -5.75
CA SER A 42 -7.81 -15.01 -6.79
C SER A 42 -8.30 -15.94 -7.91
N SER A 43 -8.01 -15.57 -9.15
CA SER A 43 -8.18 -16.51 -10.27
C SER A 43 -6.78 -16.90 -10.73
N SER A 44 -6.51 -18.20 -10.82
CA SER A 44 -5.29 -18.75 -11.44
C SER A 44 -5.25 -18.53 -12.96
N ASN A 45 -6.10 -17.65 -13.48
CA ASN A 45 -6.38 -17.54 -14.90
C ASN A 45 -5.17 -16.96 -15.62
N ARG A 46 -4.49 -17.86 -16.35
CA ARG A 46 -3.58 -17.54 -17.46
C ARG A 46 -4.25 -16.65 -18.54
N ASP A 47 -5.56 -16.45 -18.45
CA ASP A 47 -6.33 -15.49 -19.23
C ASP A 47 -6.81 -14.33 -18.34
N GLN A 48 -5.99 -13.28 -18.22
CA GLN A 48 -6.37 -12.04 -17.55
C GLN A 48 -7.48 -11.34 -18.34
N THR A 49 -8.74 -11.70 -18.09
CA THR A 49 -9.89 -10.94 -18.57
C THR A 49 -9.92 -9.60 -17.86
N LEU A 50 -10.14 -8.51 -18.60
CA LEU A 50 -10.26 -7.17 -18.00
C LEU A 50 -11.51 -7.13 -17.12
N SER A 51 -11.30 -7.27 -15.81
CA SER A 51 -12.34 -7.18 -14.79
C SER A 51 -12.10 -5.92 -13.96
N LEU A 52 -13.16 -5.16 -13.71
CA LEU A 52 -13.12 -4.01 -12.80
C LEU A 52 -13.52 -4.41 -11.36
N SER A 53 -13.18 -5.63 -10.94
CA SER A 53 -13.56 -6.20 -9.65
C SER A 53 -12.39 -6.32 -8.67
N GLY A 54 -12.68 -6.66 -7.42
CA GLY A 54 -11.70 -6.91 -6.36
C GLY A 54 -10.82 -8.16 -6.52
N VAL A 55 -10.82 -8.80 -7.70
CA VAL A 55 -10.01 -10.00 -7.97
C VAL A 55 -8.58 -9.58 -8.23
N TYR A 56 -7.68 -9.90 -7.30
CA TYR A 56 -6.26 -9.58 -7.45
C TYR A 56 -5.59 -10.52 -8.47
N PRO A 57 -4.84 -10.00 -9.45
CA PRO A 57 -4.11 -10.84 -10.40
C PRO A 57 -2.89 -11.47 -9.73
N VAL A 58 -2.75 -12.79 -9.85
CA VAL A 58 -1.66 -13.56 -9.22
C VAL A 58 -0.29 -13.19 -9.82
N ASP A 59 -0.22 -13.07 -11.15
CA ASP A 59 1.01 -12.68 -11.87
C ASP A 59 0.65 -12.03 -13.22
N VAL A 60 1.65 -11.52 -13.94
CA VAL A 60 1.53 -10.95 -15.29
C VAL A 60 1.03 -12.01 -16.27
N ARG A 61 0.20 -11.60 -17.24
CA ARG A 61 -0.28 -12.50 -18.28
C ARG A 61 0.90 -13.13 -19.03
N GLY A 62 0.84 -14.44 -19.26
CA GLY A 62 1.90 -15.16 -19.97
C GLY A 62 3.15 -15.46 -19.14
N ALA A 63 3.18 -15.08 -17.86
CA ALA A 63 4.26 -15.44 -16.94
C ALA A 63 4.41 -16.97 -16.80
N SER A 64 5.65 -17.41 -16.63
CA SER A 64 6.01 -18.80 -16.37
C SER A 64 7.22 -18.86 -15.45
N ASN A 65 7.20 -19.80 -14.50
CA ASN A 65 8.26 -19.96 -13.51
C ASN A 65 9.63 -20.19 -14.17
N GLY A 66 10.61 -19.31 -13.87
CA GLY A 66 12.03 -19.56 -14.12
C GLY A 66 12.54 -19.56 -15.57
N GLY A 67 11.79 -19.04 -16.54
CA GLY A 67 12.25 -18.97 -17.93
C GLY A 67 12.95 -17.65 -18.28
N ASP A 68 14.09 -17.71 -18.98
CA ASP A 68 14.70 -16.59 -19.74
C ASP A 68 13.78 -16.18 -20.92
N ARG A 69 12.58 -15.72 -20.61
CA ARG A 69 11.74 -15.05 -21.61
C ARG A 69 11.90 -13.56 -21.39
N ALA A 70 12.00 -12.81 -22.49
CA ALA A 70 11.66 -11.40 -22.49
C ALA A 70 10.27 -11.31 -21.84
N LEU A 71 10.25 -10.96 -20.56
CA LEU A 71 9.05 -10.98 -19.74
C LEU A 71 8.12 -9.92 -20.32
N GLY A 72 7.16 -10.37 -21.12
CA GLY A 72 6.14 -9.58 -21.77
C GLY A 72 6.63 -8.36 -22.57
N GLU A 73 5.70 -7.79 -23.34
CA GLU A 73 5.86 -6.39 -23.71
C GLU A 73 5.45 -5.54 -22.49
N ARG A 74 6.02 -4.34 -22.34
CA ARG A 74 5.64 -3.33 -21.33
C ARG A 74 4.12 -3.28 -21.04
N SER A 75 3.33 -3.45 -22.10
CA SER A 75 1.87 -3.46 -22.07
C SER A 75 1.25 -4.51 -21.14
N GLU A 76 1.84 -5.70 -21.00
CA GLU A 76 1.32 -6.75 -20.12
C GLU A 76 1.55 -6.41 -18.64
N TYR A 77 2.71 -5.84 -18.32
CA TYR A 77 3.02 -5.32 -16.99
C TYR A 77 2.14 -4.12 -16.63
N ASP A 78 1.87 -3.24 -17.58
CA ASP A 78 0.97 -2.10 -17.36
C ASP A 78 -0.49 -2.53 -17.17
N VAL A 79 -0.94 -3.57 -17.89
CA VAL A 79 -2.26 -4.20 -17.64
C VAL A 79 -2.30 -4.84 -16.26
N PHE A 80 -1.26 -5.59 -15.88
CA PHE A 80 -1.13 -6.14 -14.53
C PHE A 80 -1.24 -5.04 -13.48
N SER A 81 -0.45 -3.96 -13.60
CA SER A 81 -0.48 -2.80 -12.70
C SER A 81 -1.88 -2.20 -12.56
N TRP A 82 -2.61 -2.00 -13.66
CA TRP A 82 -3.98 -1.50 -13.62
C TRP A 82 -4.95 -2.47 -12.93
N LEU A 83 -4.83 -3.77 -13.17
CA LEU A 83 -5.64 -4.77 -12.47
C LEU A 83 -5.34 -4.80 -10.96
N ASN A 84 -4.07 -4.63 -10.57
CA ASN A 84 -3.69 -4.48 -9.16
C ASN A 84 -4.35 -3.21 -8.57
N PHE A 85 -4.24 -2.08 -9.26
CA PHE A 85 -4.86 -0.82 -8.83
C PHE A 85 -6.37 -0.96 -8.66
N ILE A 86 -7.05 -1.61 -9.60
CA ILE A 86 -8.49 -1.82 -9.52
C ILE A 86 -8.83 -2.75 -8.35
N ALA A 87 -8.13 -3.88 -8.22
CA ALA A 87 -8.41 -4.84 -7.16
C ALA A 87 -8.26 -4.22 -5.76
N LEU A 88 -7.18 -3.44 -5.56
CA LEU A 88 -6.90 -2.79 -4.29
C LEU A 88 -7.89 -1.67 -3.97
N ASN A 89 -8.31 -0.91 -4.97
CA ASN A 89 -9.24 0.21 -4.79
C ASN A 89 -10.71 -0.21 -4.82
N SER A 90 -11.02 -1.45 -5.21
CA SER A 90 -12.38 -2.00 -5.20
C SER A 90 -13.00 -1.97 -3.79
N PRO A 91 -14.33 -1.88 -3.69
CA PRO A 91 -15.06 -2.04 -2.44
C PRO A 91 -14.67 -3.32 -1.69
N VAL A 92 -14.65 -3.25 -0.36
CA VAL A 92 -14.29 -4.38 0.53
C VAL A 92 -15.22 -5.60 0.36
N ASP A 93 -16.45 -5.37 -0.13
CA ASP A 93 -17.42 -6.43 -0.44
C ASP A 93 -17.22 -7.07 -1.82
N GLY A 94 -16.17 -6.68 -2.56
CA GLY A 94 -15.84 -7.22 -3.88
C GLY A 94 -16.65 -6.61 -5.02
N GLY A 95 -17.37 -5.51 -4.78
CA GLY A 95 -18.10 -4.77 -5.81
C GLY A 95 -17.23 -4.26 -6.97
N VAL A 96 -17.89 -3.80 -8.03
CA VAL A 96 -17.22 -3.18 -9.19
C VAL A 96 -16.73 -1.79 -8.80
N LEU A 97 -15.46 -1.49 -9.09
CA LEU A 97 -14.86 -0.20 -8.79
C LEU A 97 -15.60 0.96 -9.48
N GLY A 98 -15.95 2.00 -8.71
CA GLY A 98 -16.61 3.21 -9.21
C GLY A 98 -18.13 3.11 -9.39
N ALA A 99 -18.73 1.92 -9.27
CA ALA A 99 -20.17 1.72 -9.45
C ALA A 99 -21.02 2.51 -8.44
N SER A 100 -20.52 2.67 -7.22
CA SER A 100 -21.16 3.49 -6.16
C SER A 100 -20.50 4.87 -5.98
N GLY A 101 -19.70 5.32 -6.95
CA GLY A 101 -18.88 6.52 -6.83
C GLY A 101 -17.57 6.22 -6.09
N ASP A 102 -17.12 7.15 -5.25
CA ASP A 102 -16.00 6.90 -4.34
C ASP A 102 -16.41 5.87 -3.26
N ASN A 103 -15.47 5.03 -2.83
CA ASN A 103 -15.73 3.91 -1.95
C ASN A 103 -14.60 3.70 -0.94
N ARG A 104 -14.93 3.01 0.16
CA ARG A 104 -13.89 2.44 1.03
C ARG A 104 -13.14 1.37 0.24
N THR A 105 -11.83 1.54 0.11
CA THR A 105 -10.97 0.63 -0.67
C THR A 105 -10.62 -0.62 0.12
N LEU A 106 -10.40 -1.74 -0.56
CA LEU A 106 -9.90 -2.98 0.05
C LEU A 106 -8.60 -2.74 0.82
N TRP A 107 -7.65 -2.02 0.23
CA TRP A 107 -6.37 -1.75 0.89
C TRP A 107 -6.50 -0.88 2.15
N SER A 108 -7.60 -0.12 2.34
CA SER A 108 -7.85 0.63 3.57
C SER A 108 -8.10 -0.24 4.81
N THR A 109 -8.23 -1.56 4.63
CA THR A 109 -8.36 -2.52 5.73
C THR A 109 -7.02 -3.17 6.11
N TRP A 110 -5.95 -2.86 5.37
CA TRP A 110 -4.61 -3.39 5.63
C TRP A 110 -3.95 -2.66 6.80
N MET A 111 -2.92 -3.27 7.38
CA MET A 111 -2.18 -2.67 8.48
C MET A 111 -1.04 -1.81 7.96
N GLU A 112 -0.85 -0.66 8.63
CA GLU A 112 0.30 0.20 8.38
C GLU A 112 1.58 -0.37 8.99
N ASP A 113 2.73 -0.03 8.40
CA ASP A 113 4.04 -0.55 8.80
C ASP A 113 4.35 -0.32 10.29
N PHE A 114 4.00 0.85 10.86
CA PHE A 114 4.20 1.14 12.28
C PHE A 114 3.28 0.36 13.23
N GLN A 115 2.16 -0.19 12.75
CA GLN A 115 1.33 -1.11 13.55
C GLN A 115 1.98 -2.50 13.67
N VAL A 116 2.84 -2.83 12.71
CA VAL A 116 3.51 -4.13 12.61
C VAL A 116 4.91 -4.07 13.22
N LEU A 117 5.63 -2.98 12.98
CA LEU A 117 7.00 -2.76 13.44
C LEU A 117 6.98 -1.99 14.75
N VAL A 118 6.61 -2.73 15.80
CA VAL A 118 6.50 -2.23 17.17
C VAL A 118 7.87 -2.09 17.83
N SER A 119 7.92 -1.38 18.96
CA SER A 119 9.14 -1.30 19.76
C SER A 119 9.66 -2.69 20.14
N ASP A 120 10.98 -2.86 20.13
CA ASP A 120 11.60 -4.16 20.36
C ASP A 120 11.15 -4.81 21.67
N GLY A 121 10.78 -6.10 21.58
CA GLY A 121 10.18 -6.87 22.67
C GLY A 121 8.64 -6.76 22.81
N GLN A 122 7.96 -5.93 22.01
CA GLN A 122 6.50 -5.97 21.88
C GLN A 122 6.06 -6.94 20.78
N THR A 123 4.83 -7.42 20.85
CA THR A 123 4.22 -8.22 19.78
C THR A 123 3.29 -7.34 18.93
N PRO A 124 3.34 -7.44 17.59
CA PRO A 124 2.42 -6.73 16.71
C PRO A 124 0.96 -7.03 17.07
N ALA A 125 0.08 -6.05 16.89
CA ALA A 125 -1.34 -6.26 17.05
C ALA A 125 -1.85 -7.31 16.04
N PRO A 126 -2.87 -8.14 16.37
CA PRO A 126 -3.44 -9.09 15.41
C PRO A 126 -3.86 -8.42 14.09
N TRP A 127 -3.82 -9.18 12.99
CA TRP A 127 -4.25 -8.69 11.68
C TRP A 127 -5.66 -8.09 11.73
N GLY A 128 -5.87 -6.97 11.05
CA GLY A 128 -7.14 -6.26 11.02
C GLY A 128 -7.46 -5.45 12.29
N THR A 129 -6.53 -5.33 13.23
CA THR A 129 -6.69 -4.44 14.38
C THR A 129 -6.80 -2.99 13.90
N PRO A 130 -7.90 -2.27 14.20
CA PRO A 130 -8.05 -0.87 13.81
C PRO A 130 -6.98 0.02 14.43
N LEU A 131 -6.60 1.09 13.72
CA LEU A 131 -5.71 2.11 14.24
C LEU A 131 -6.31 2.78 15.47
N THR A 132 -5.53 2.84 16.54
CA THR A 132 -5.88 3.65 17.71
C THR A 132 -5.38 5.08 17.49
N PRO A 133 -6.24 6.11 17.53
CA PRO A 133 -5.81 7.48 17.37
C PRO A 133 -4.75 7.88 18.42
N PRO A 134 -3.70 8.62 18.06
CA PRO A 134 -2.74 9.15 19.02
C PRO A 134 -3.41 10.00 20.10
N GLN A 135 -2.80 10.10 21.28
CA GLN A 135 -3.36 10.87 22.39
C GLN A 135 -3.68 12.33 22.02
N ALA A 136 -2.86 12.96 21.17
CA ALA A 136 -3.11 14.32 20.68
C ALA A 136 -4.43 14.44 19.88
N CYS A 137 -4.97 13.34 19.38
CA CYS A 137 -6.20 13.25 18.60
C CYS A 137 -7.40 12.75 19.43
N THR A 138 -7.22 12.20 20.63
CA THR A 138 -8.32 11.57 21.40
C THR A 138 -9.36 12.56 21.92
N THR A 139 -9.01 13.85 22.00
CA THR A 139 -9.95 14.92 22.37
C THR A 139 -10.81 15.40 21.19
N LEU A 140 -10.49 14.97 19.97
CA LEU A 140 -11.25 15.33 18.78
C LEU A 140 -12.44 14.38 18.66
N ASN A 141 -13.65 14.90 18.87
CA ASN A 141 -14.89 14.18 18.58
C ASN A 141 -15.08 14.11 17.05
N ALA A 142 -14.39 13.19 16.40
CA ALA A 142 -14.39 13.13 14.95
C ALA A 142 -15.61 12.40 14.34
N GLY A 143 -16.48 11.85 15.19
CA GLY A 143 -17.63 11.04 14.78
C GLY A 143 -17.22 9.65 14.30
N ASP A 144 -18.22 8.83 13.97
CA ASP A 144 -18.01 7.53 13.35
C ASP A 144 -17.42 7.71 11.94
N GLY A 145 -16.41 6.92 11.57
CA GLY A 145 -15.92 6.82 10.20
C GLY A 145 -14.49 7.32 9.93
N ILE A 146 -13.76 7.86 10.91
CA ILE A 146 -12.31 8.05 10.77
C ILE A 146 -11.59 6.74 11.08
N THR A 147 -10.91 6.19 10.08
CA THR A 147 -10.17 4.93 10.18
C THR A 147 -8.67 5.07 9.97
N ARG A 148 -8.18 6.30 9.73
CA ARG A 148 -6.77 6.57 9.40
C ARG A 148 -6.17 7.70 10.24
N THR A 149 -4.88 7.59 10.51
CA THR A 149 -4.08 8.64 11.14
C THR A 149 -2.82 8.86 10.31
N PHE A 150 -2.65 10.06 9.78
CA PHE A 150 -1.46 10.44 9.04
C PHE A 150 -0.52 11.26 9.90
N ALA A 151 0.62 10.66 10.26
CA ALA A 151 1.69 11.30 11.01
C ALA A 151 2.93 11.62 10.15
N HIS A 152 3.19 10.84 9.10
CA HIS A 152 4.39 11.00 8.30
C HIS A 152 4.26 12.17 7.33
N THR A 153 5.22 13.09 7.42
CA THR A 153 5.32 14.28 6.55
C THR A 153 6.50 14.18 5.59
N SER A 154 7.39 13.22 5.82
CA SER A 154 8.44 12.81 4.90
C SER A 154 8.33 11.32 4.58
N LYS A 155 9.03 10.89 3.53
CA LYS A 155 9.01 9.51 3.03
C LYS A 155 9.85 8.55 3.88
N MET A 156 10.63 9.09 4.83
CA MET A 156 11.63 8.38 5.64
C MET A 156 11.49 8.64 7.14
N ASP A 157 10.38 9.25 7.61
CA ASP A 157 10.14 9.43 9.05
C ASP A 157 10.28 8.06 9.77
N GLY A 158 11.30 7.92 10.62
CA GLY A 158 11.60 6.69 11.37
C GLY A 158 12.62 5.71 10.74
N VAL A 159 13.22 6.00 9.57
CA VAL A 159 14.29 5.17 8.97
C VAL A 159 15.66 5.81 9.25
N VAL A 160 16.59 5.06 9.87
CA VAL A 160 17.94 5.55 10.21
C VAL A 160 18.94 5.15 9.12
N GLY A 161 19.53 6.14 8.44
CA GLY A 161 20.60 5.89 7.46
C GLY A 161 21.19 7.17 6.86
N LEU A 162 22.49 7.41 7.08
CA LEU A 162 23.26 8.59 6.66
C LEU A 162 23.41 8.79 5.13
N PHE A 163 22.79 7.95 4.29
CA PHE A 163 22.71 8.14 2.83
C PHE A 163 21.36 8.73 2.36
N ASP A 164 20.40 8.92 3.27
CA ASP A 164 19.01 9.30 2.95
C ASP A 164 18.75 10.82 2.93
N GLN A 165 19.76 11.65 3.18
CA GLN A 165 19.59 13.10 3.13
C GLN A 165 19.27 13.63 1.72
N ALA A 166 19.52 12.84 0.67
CA ALA A 166 19.18 13.19 -0.71
C ALA A 166 17.66 13.08 -1.03
N GLN A 167 16.83 12.56 -0.12
CA GLN A 167 15.36 12.43 -0.30
C GLN A 167 14.53 13.25 0.71
N ALA A 168 15.16 14.13 1.49
CA ALA A 168 14.73 14.45 2.85
C ALA A 168 13.66 15.56 3.04
N GLY A 169 13.16 16.23 1.99
CA GLY A 169 12.25 17.38 2.16
C GLY A 169 10.76 17.05 2.08
N PRO A 170 9.89 17.90 2.67
CA PRO A 170 8.44 17.79 2.50
C PRO A 170 8.03 18.19 1.08
N LEU A 171 7.04 17.50 0.54
CA LEU A 171 6.29 17.99 -0.62
C LEU A 171 5.17 18.90 -0.11
N ILE A 172 5.10 20.12 -0.62
CA ILE A 172 4.15 21.15 -0.20
C ILE A 172 3.27 21.48 -1.41
N ASP A 173 1.95 21.32 -1.27
CA ASP A 173 0.98 21.58 -2.34
C ASP A 173 0.74 23.09 -2.56
N GLN A 174 -0.03 23.45 -3.59
CA GLN A 174 -0.34 24.85 -3.90
C GLN A 174 -1.18 25.57 -2.82
N ASN A 175 -1.77 24.83 -1.88
CA ASN A 175 -2.44 25.37 -0.69
C ASN A 175 -1.49 25.54 0.51
N GLY A 176 -0.19 25.26 0.35
CA GLY A 176 0.81 25.36 1.41
C GLY A 176 0.77 24.20 2.41
N SER A 177 0.03 23.13 2.11
CA SER A 177 -0.09 21.96 2.98
C SER A 177 0.94 20.91 2.63
N TYR A 178 1.56 20.33 3.66
CA TYR A 178 2.49 19.22 3.48
C TYR A 178 1.70 17.97 3.07
N VAL A 179 2.19 17.27 2.06
CA VAL A 179 1.70 15.93 1.68
C VAL A 179 1.95 14.96 2.84
N ARG A 180 1.06 13.97 2.97
CA ARG A 180 1.14 12.88 3.95
C ARG A 180 1.40 11.56 3.26
N TYR A 181 2.17 10.69 3.90
CA TYR A 181 2.52 9.38 3.35
C TYR A 181 2.06 8.25 4.26
N GLU A 182 1.63 7.16 3.63
CA GLU A 182 1.14 5.93 4.29
C GLU A 182 1.82 4.74 3.64
N ILE A 183 2.23 3.76 4.44
CA ILE A 183 2.76 2.49 3.96
C ILE A 183 1.93 1.37 4.58
N ALA A 184 1.26 0.59 3.75
CA ALA A 184 0.43 -0.53 4.17
C ALA A 184 0.93 -1.84 3.56
N ILE A 185 0.80 -2.93 4.31
CA ILE A 185 1.21 -4.27 3.87
C ILE A 185 0.04 -5.25 3.93
N ASN A 186 0.00 -6.21 3.02
CA ASN A 186 -1.05 -7.22 3.01
C ASN A 186 -0.83 -8.31 4.08
N GLU A 187 -1.86 -9.15 4.28
CA GLU A 187 -1.85 -10.20 5.30
C GLU A 187 -0.72 -11.24 5.12
N PRO A 188 -0.43 -11.74 3.90
CA PRO A 188 0.76 -12.59 3.66
C PRO A 188 2.07 -11.97 4.16
N MET A 189 2.31 -10.69 3.87
CA MET A 189 3.52 -10.00 4.31
C MET A 189 3.53 -9.83 5.84
N TYR A 190 2.40 -9.46 6.45
CA TYR A 190 2.26 -9.37 7.90
C TYR A 190 2.52 -10.70 8.60
N ASN A 191 1.92 -11.80 8.12
CA ASN A 191 2.10 -13.13 8.68
C ASN A 191 3.57 -13.56 8.59
N TYR A 192 4.24 -13.30 7.46
CA TYR A 192 5.67 -13.58 7.32
C TYR A 192 6.51 -12.83 8.35
N ILE A 193 6.26 -11.54 8.60
CA ILE A 193 6.97 -10.75 9.61
C ILE A 193 6.72 -11.31 11.01
N ARG A 194 5.45 -11.57 11.35
CA ARG A 194 5.04 -12.05 12.67
C ARG A 194 5.60 -13.44 12.98
N ASP A 195 5.40 -14.39 12.07
CA ASP A 195 5.69 -15.80 12.30
C ASP A 195 7.21 -16.06 12.37
N ASN A 196 7.99 -15.25 11.66
CA ASN A 196 9.45 -15.28 11.69
C ASN A 196 10.09 -14.29 12.67
N ARG A 197 9.27 -13.58 13.49
CA ARG A 197 9.72 -12.60 14.50
C ARG A 197 10.58 -11.45 13.94
N LEU A 198 10.38 -11.08 12.68
CA LEU A 198 11.14 -10.01 12.00
C LEU A 198 10.78 -8.59 12.48
N TYR A 199 9.90 -8.47 13.48
CA TYR A 199 9.58 -7.23 14.20
C TYR A 199 10.45 -7.01 15.46
N THR A 200 11.43 -7.89 15.71
CA THR A 200 12.37 -7.79 16.85
C THR A 200 13.80 -7.83 16.35
N GLN A 201 14.74 -7.24 17.09
CA GLN A 201 16.15 -7.31 16.73
C GLN A 201 16.69 -8.74 16.79
N GLU A 202 16.34 -9.48 17.85
CA GLU A 202 16.72 -10.89 18.02
C GLU A 202 16.24 -11.74 16.83
N GLY A 203 14.98 -11.56 16.41
CA GLY A 203 14.45 -12.28 15.26
C GLY A 203 15.14 -11.91 13.96
N LEU A 204 15.41 -10.62 13.73
CA LEU A 204 16.16 -10.16 12.56
C LEU A 204 17.58 -10.72 12.50
N ASP A 205 18.29 -10.77 13.64
CA ASP A 205 19.65 -11.30 13.73
C ASP A 205 19.70 -12.83 13.60
N ALA A 206 18.71 -13.54 14.14
CA ALA A 206 18.64 -15.00 14.10
C ALA A 206 18.14 -15.55 12.75
N PHE A 207 17.35 -14.77 12.01
CA PHE A 207 16.75 -15.25 10.77
C PHE A 207 17.80 -15.43 9.67
N GLY A 208 17.56 -16.34 8.73
CA GLY A 208 18.40 -16.51 7.54
C GLY A 208 18.18 -15.41 6.51
N GLN A 209 18.23 -15.78 5.23
CA GLN A 209 17.84 -14.89 4.15
C GLN A 209 16.36 -14.50 4.30
N ILE A 210 16.09 -13.19 4.30
CA ILE A 210 14.73 -12.66 4.22
C ILE A 210 14.28 -12.79 2.78
N ASP A 211 13.12 -13.42 2.58
CA ASP A 211 12.52 -13.71 1.29
C ASP A 211 11.00 -13.76 1.50
N PHE A 212 10.32 -12.63 1.26
CA PHE A 212 8.88 -12.53 1.42
C PHE A 212 8.15 -13.49 0.47
N PRO A 213 6.93 -13.95 0.83
CA PRO A 213 6.20 -14.89 -0.01
C PRO A 213 5.91 -14.29 -1.38
N SER A 214 6.07 -15.07 -2.44
CA SER A 214 5.71 -14.70 -3.81
C SER A 214 4.32 -15.19 -4.17
N SER A 215 3.59 -14.44 -4.99
CA SER A 215 2.38 -14.95 -5.64
C SER A 215 2.72 -16.11 -6.57
N SER A 216 1.92 -17.17 -6.55
CA SER A 216 2.17 -18.41 -7.29
C SER A 216 1.03 -18.74 -8.24
N LEU A 217 1.34 -18.84 -9.54
CA LEU A 217 0.35 -19.23 -10.55
C LEU A 217 -0.12 -20.67 -10.38
N ASP A 218 0.71 -21.54 -9.78
CA ASP A 218 0.41 -22.95 -9.59
C ASP A 218 -0.59 -23.17 -8.46
N THR A 219 -0.46 -22.43 -7.35
CA THR A 219 -1.39 -22.52 -6.20
C THR A 219 -2.53 -21.51 -6.28
N GLY A 220 -2.36 -20.41 -7.02
CA GLY A 220 -3.26 -19.27 -7.03
C GLY A 220 -3.13 -18.38 -5.79
N GLU A 221 -2.13 -18.62 -4.93
CA GLU A 221 -1.91 -17.82 -3.72
C GLU A 221 -1.33 -16.45 -4.06
N ILE A 222 -1.75 -15.45 -3.29
CA ILE A 222 -1.21 -14.09 -3.36
C ILE A 222 -0.05 -13.97 -2.37
N GLY A 223 1.09 -13.50 -2.85
CA GLY A 223 2.29 -13.25 -2.06
C GLY A 223 2.27 -11.90 -1.33
N ALA A 224 3.45 -11.39 -1.01
CA ALA A 224 3.63 -10.11 -0.37
C ALA A 224 3.29 -8.96 -1.33
N ILE A 225 2.51 -8.02 -0.80
CA ILE A 225 2.17 -6.76 -1.46
C ILE A 225 2.40 -5.64 -0.46
N MET A 226 3.07 -4.59 -0.93
CA MET A 226 3.24 -3.35 -0.20
C MET A 226 2.69 -2.19 -1.00
N ILE A 227 2.01 -1.28 -0.30
CA ILE A 227 1.50 -0.03 -0.86
C ILE A 227 2.23 1.12 -0.20
N LYS A 228 2.57 2.14 -0.99
CA LYS A 228 2.90 3.47 -0.47
C LYS A 228 1.96 4.49 -1.10
N ALA A 229 1.20 5.21 -0.30
CA ALA A 229 0.26 6.22 -0.75
C ALA A 229 0.74 7.63 -0.36
N ALA A 230 0.44 8.61 -1.22
CA ALA A 230 0.65 10.03 -0.97
C ALA A 230 -0.70 10.75 -0.99
N TRP A 231 -0.92 11.59 0.01
CA TRP A 231 -2.20 12.24 0.31
C TRP A 231 -2.00 13.75 0.47
N LYS A 232 -2.81 14.56 -0.22
CA LYS A 232 -2.86 16.02 0.02
C LYS A 232 -4.05 16.37 0.89
N VAL A 233 -3.94 17.43 1.70
CA VAL A 233 -5.13 18.04 2.32
C VAL A 233 -5.89 18.80 1.23
N LEU A 234 -7.19 18.53 1.09
CA LEU A 234 -8.01 19.23 0.12
C LEU A 234 -8.32 20.64 0.64
N GLY A 235 -7.90 21.65 -0.14
CA GLY A 235 -7.98 23.06 0.25
C GLY A 235 -8.74 23.91 -0.75
N ALA A 236 -8.43 25.21 -0.78
CA ALA A 236 -9.04 26.13 -1.73
C ALA A 236 -8.70 25.72 -3.18
N GLY A 237 -9.67 25.84 -4.08
CA GLY A 237 -9.51 25.50 -5.50
C GLY A 237 -9.60 24.01 -5.84
N ASP A 238 -9.50 23.12 -4.85
CA ASP A 238 -9.68 21.69 -5.08
C ASP A 238 -11.16 21.32 -5.27
N ASP A 239 -11.42 20.37 -6.17
CA ASP A 239 -12.72 19.72 -6.33
C ASP A 239 -12.67 18.31 -5.71
N PRO A 240 -13.23 18.09 -4.50
CA PRO A 240 -13.20 16.79 -3.84
C PRO A 240 -13.85 15.66 -4.65
N SER A 241 -14.76 15.98 -5.58
CA SER A 241 -15.41 14.97 -6.43
C SER A 241 -14.48 14.35 -7.47
N ARG A 242 -13.26 14.88 -7.64
CA ARG A 242 -12.25 14.33 -8.54
C ARG A 242 -11.33 13.31 -7.85
N PHE A 243 -11.24 13.31 -6.53
CA PHE A 243 -10.30 12.50 -5.77
C PHE A 243 -10.98 11.31 -5.09
N HIS A 244 -10.21 10.25 -4.83
CA HIS A 244 -10.52 9.34 -3.74
C HIS A 244 -10.25 10.07 -2.41
N VAL A 245 -11.28 10.24 -1.58
CA VAL A 245 -11.23 11.06 -0.38
C VAL A 245 -11.22 10.23 0.89
N SER A 246 -10.31 10.55 1.81
CA SER A 246 -10.27 9.99 3.16
C SER A 246 -10.35 11.09 4.21
N ARG A 247 -11.29 10.98 5.15
CA ARG A 247 -11.29 11.79 6.38
C ARG A 247 -10.36 11.14 7.40
N ALA A 248 -9.33 11.85 7.83
CA ALA A 248 -8.29 11.29 8.69
C ALA A 248 -7.83 12.28 9.76
N TYR A 249 -7.23 11.73 10.82
CA TYR A 249 -6.45 12.52 11.76
C TYR A 249 -5.12 12.90 11.09
N VAL A 250 -4.81 14.19 11.03
CA VAL A 250 -3.53 14.72 10.57
C VAL A 250 -2.75 15.20 11.78
N LEU A 251 -1.68 14.48 12.12
CA LEU A 251 -0.84 14.79 13.25
C LEU A 251 0.34 15.67 12.80
N ASN A 252 0.60 16.73 13.56
CA ASN A 252 1.86 17.44 13.54
C ASN A 252 2.66 17.04 14.78
N GLN A 253 3.61 16.12 14.60
CA GLN A 253 4.41 15.59 15.71
C GLN A 253 5.27 16.66 16.37
N GLN A 254 5.85 17.59 15.59
CA GLN A 254 6.71 18.66 16.12
C GLN A 254 5.92 19.64 17.00
N ALA A 255 4.68 19.96 16.61
CA ALA A 255 3.81 20.86 17.37
C ALA A 255 2.92 20.13 18.39
N ASN A 256 2.94 18.79 18.42
CA ASN A 256 2.02 17.95 19.19
C ASN A 256 0.53 18.36 19.01
N THR A 257 0.14 18.66 17.78
CA THR A 257 -1.24 19.05 17.43
C THR A 257 -1.85 18.05 16.46
N CYS A 258 -3.17 17.92 16.50
CA CYS A 258 -3.93 17.04 15.62
C CYS A 258 -5.15 17.77 15.06
N ALA A 259 -5.47 17.52 13.80
CA ALA A 259 -6.65 18.03 13.12
C ALA A 259 -7.38 16.91 12.39
N VAL A 260 -8.68 17.09 12.14
CA VAL A 260 -9.45 16.21 11.25
C VAL A 260 -9.54 16.90 9.90
N GLU A 261 -8.93 16.28 8.89
CA GLU A 261 -8.86 16.84 7.54
C GLU A 261 -9.51 15.89 6.52
N ALA A 262 -9.92 16.44 5.38
CA ALA A 262 -10.26 15.67 4.19
C ALA A 262 -9.02 15.61 3.28
N LEU A 263 -8.55 14.41 2.98
CA LEU A 263 -7.38 14.21 2.13
C LEU A 263 -7.75 13.53 0.83
N GLY A 264 -7.17 14.00 -0.28
CA GLY A 264 -7.27 13.39 -1.59
C GLY A 264 -6.05 12.55 -1.90
N LEU A 265 -6.25 11.33 -2.41
CA LEU A 265 -5.15 10.48 -2.87
C LEU A 265 -4.52 11.11 -4.11
N VAL A 266 -3.21 11.34 -4.07
CA VAL A 266 -2.44 11.98 -5.16
C VAL A 266 -1.35 11.10 -5.74
N GLY A 267 -0.82 10.14 -4.98
CA GLY A 267 0.18 9.19 -5.46
C GLY A 267 -0.03 7.81 -4.87
N PHE A 268 0.24 6.76 -5.64
CA PHE A 268 -0.02 5.40 -5.21
C PHE A 268 0.98 4.41 -5.82
N HIS A 269 1.83 3.84 -4.99
CA HIS A 269 2.76 2.78 -5.35
C HIS A 269 2.18 1.43 -4.96
N ILE A 270 2.39 0.43 -5.83
CA ILE A 270 2.09 -0.97 -5.56
C ILE A 270 3.37 -1.76 -5.85
N SER A 271 3.88 -2.44 -4.84
CA SER A 271 4.99 -3.38 -4.97
C SER A 271 4.44 -4.78 -4.74
N ALA A 272 4.44 -5.62 -5.78
CA ALA A 272 3.89 -6.97 -5.71
C ALA A 272 4.98 -7.99 -6.05
N LYS A 273 5.17 -8.99 -5.18
CA LYS A 273 6.14 -10.06 -5.40
C LYS A 273 5.49 -11.26 -6.06
N THR A 274 6.07 -11.75 -7.16
CA THR A 274 5.58 -12.92 -7.90
C THR A 274 6.71 -13.91 -8.16
N GLU A 275 6.39 -15.18 -8.42
CA GLU A 275 7.39 -16.19 -8.75
C GLU A 275 8.19 -15.84 -10.01
N SER A 276 7.57 -15.14 -10.98
CA SER A 276 8.25 -14.70 -12.19
C SER A 276 9.09 -13.43 -12.02
N ALA A 277 8.83 -12.63 -10.97
CA ALA A 277 9.54 -11.39 -10.67
C ALA A 277 10.00 -11.35 -9.20
N PRO A 278 11.07 -12.09 -8.84
CA PRO A 278 11.61 -12.11 -7.47
C PRO A 278 12.17 -10.77 -7.01
N GLN A 279 12.58 -9.87 -7.91
CA GLN A 279 12.93 -8.47 -7.60
C GLN A 279 11.70 -7.53 -7.51
N TRP A 280 10.51 -8.12 -7.42
CA TRP A 280 9.20 -7.49 -7.33
C TRP A 280 8.80 -6.72 -8.61
N ILE A 281 7.49 -6.54 -8.78
CA ILE A 281 6.89 -5.67 -9.80
C ILE A 281 6.48 -4.38 -9.11
N TRP A 282 6.90 -3.24 -9.67
CA TRP A 282 6.75 -1.91 -9.08
C TRP A 282 5.86 -1.04 -9.96
N SER A 283 4.63 -0.80 -9.52
CA SER A 283 3.66 0.05 -10.22
C SER A 283 3.59 1.41 -9.54
N THR A 284 3.52 2.49 -10.32
CA THR A 284 3.30 3.83 -9.76
C THR A 284 2.21 4.61 -10.48
N PHE A 285 1.23 5.07 -9.71
CA PHE A 285 0.07 5.82 -10.17
C PHE A 285 0.07 7.24 -9.61
N GLU A 286 -0.49 8.16 -10.39
CA GLU A 286 -0.67 9.56 -10.03
C GLU A 286 -2.10 10.01 -10.30
N HIS A 287 -2.56 11.00 -9.55
CA HIS A 287 -3.74 11.77 -9.94
C HIS A 287 -3.40 12.69 -11.12
N VAL A 288 -4.30 12.79 -12.11
CA VAL A 288 -4.07 13.54 -13.36
C VAL A 288 -3.83 15.03 -13.14
N ASP A 289 -4.38 15.58 -12.06
CA ASP A 289 -4.22 16.99 -11.69
C ASP A 289 -2.98 17.26 -10.81
N ASN A 290 -2.05 16.32 -10.66
CA ASN A 290 -0.87 16.56 -9.83
C ASN A 290 0.06 17.62 -10.42
N ALA A 291 0.54 17.36 -11.63
CA ALA A 291 1.61 18.12 -12.27
C ALA A 291 1.62 17.87 -13.79
N PRO A 292 2.02 18.88 -14.58
CA PRO A 292 2.25 18.73 -16.01
C PRO A 292 3.52 17.92 -16.30
N ASP A 293 3.66 17.42 -17.52
CA ASP A 293 4.98 17.07 -18.05
C ASP A 293 5.85 18.33 -18.15
N ALA A 294 7.17 18.17 -18.00
CA ALA A 294 8.11 19.29 -18.06
C ALA A 294 7.93 20.13 -19.33
N GLY A 295 7.65 21.42 -19.15
CA GLY A 295 7.39 22.34 -20.27
C GLY A 295 6.06 22.17 -21.00
N ALA A 296 5.14 21.34 -20.49
CA ALA A 296 3.84 21.05 -21.10
C ALA A 296 2.66 21.62 -20.29
N ALA A 297 2.91 22.52 -19.34
CA ALA A 297 1.87 23.18 -18.56
C ALA A 297 0.92 23.98 -19.45
N THR A 298 -0.38 23.92 -19.17
CA THR A 298 -1.38 24.79 -19.80
C THR A 298 -1.81 25.87 -18.82
N ALA A 299 -1.93 27.12 -19.29
CA ALA A 299 -2.21 28.28 -18.42
C ALA A 299 -3.58 28.21 -17.70
N SER A 300 -4.52 27.41 -18.20
CA SER A 300 -5.86 27.27 -17.62
C SER A 300 -6.03 26.04 -16.72
N ALA A 301 -5.02 25.18 -16.59
CA ALA A 301 -5.10 23.98 -15.78
C ALA A 301 -4.87 24.29 -14.30
N HIS A 302 -5.66 23.66 -13.44
CA HIS A 302 -5.45 23.66 -12.00
C HIS A 302 -4.65 22.41 -11.62
N TYR A 303 -3.40 22.60 -11.17
CA TYR A 303 -2.57 21.50 -10.66
C TYR A 303 -2.42 21.57 -9.15
N SER A 304 -2.35 20.41 -8.51
CA SER A 304 -2.13 20.31 -7.05
C SER A 304 -0.73 20.75 -6.65
N PHE A 305 0.26 20.62 -7.55
CA PHE A 305 1.67 20.86 -7.27
C PHE A 305 2.37 21.74 -8.30
N PHE A 306 1.63 22.43 -9.17
CA PHE A 306 2.23 23.33 -10.15
C PHE A 306 1.36 24.57 -10.36
N ASP A 307 1.99 25.73 -10.45
CA ASP A 307 1.34 26.99 -10.75
C ASP A 307 2.00 27.61 -12.00
N PRO A 308 1.29 27.65 -13.15
CA PRO A 308 1.84 28.24 -14.37
C PRO A 308 2.22 29.72 -14.21
N ASP A 309 1.63 30.41 -13.24
CA ASP A 309 1.90 31.83 -12.94
C ASP A 309 2.92 32.02 -11.81
N CYS A 310 3.58 30.95 -11.33
CA CYS A 310 4.49 31.03 -10.18
C CYS A 310 5.50 32.19 -10.28
N THR A 311 6.15 32.36 -11.45
CA THR A 311 7.17 33.40 -11.63
C THR A 311 6.62 34.83 -11.69
N ALA A 312 5.31 34.99 -11.92
CA ALA A 312 4.63 36.27 -11.79
C ALA A 312 4.23 36.57 -10.34
N LEU A 313 4.03 35.53 -9.52
CA LEU A 313 3.57 35.64 -8.14
C LEU A 313 4.72 35.60 -7.11
N ARG A 314 5.88 35.04 -7.47
CA ARG A 314 6.98 34.72 -6.53
C ARG A 314 8.37 34.91 -7.15
N PRO A 315 9.43 35.05 -6.33
CA PRO A 315 10.80 35.02 -6.81
C PRO A 315 11.10 33.77 -7.64
N ARG A 316 11.88 33.94 -8.72
CA ARG A 316 12.21 32.82 -9.62
C ARG A 316 12.95 31.67 -8.93
N SER A 317 13.67 31.93 -7.84
CA SER A 317 14.30 30.91 -6.99
C SER A 317 13.28 29.91 -6.43
N ASP A 318 12.06 30.36 -6.16
CA ASP A 318 11.01 29.58 -5.49
C ASP A 318 10.17 28.80 -6.50
N CYS A 319 10.37 29.06 -7.80
CA CYS A 319 9.66 28.42 -8.91
C CYS A 319 10.51 27.38 -9.65
N ALA A 320 11.64 26.97 -9.06
CA ALA A 320 12.45 25.88 -9.63
C ALA A 320 11.67 24.56 -9.51
N ALA A 321 11.37 23.96 -10.66
CA ALA A 321 10.66 22.68 -10.70
C ALA A 321 11.47 21.59 -9.97
N ASN A 322 10.76 20.76 -9.20
CA ASN A 322 11.30 19.60 -8.48
C ASN A 322 12.43 19.94 -7.50
N ALA A 323 12.51 21.18 -7.03
CA ALA A 323 13.50 21.61 -6.05
C ALA A 323 12.99 21.43 -4.62
N LEU A 324 13.89 21.05 -3.70
CA LEU A 324 13.59 21.00 -2.27
C LEU A 324 13.16 22.39 -1.77
N PRO A 325 12.13 22.49 -0.91
CA PRO A 325 11.77 23.76 -0.30
C PRO A 325 12.85 24.21 0.70
N PRO A 326 12.98 25.52 0.96
CA PRO A 326 13.96 26.03 1.92
C PRO A 326 13.68 25.53 3.34
N THR A 327 14.76 25.37 4.13
CA THR A 327 14.69 24.99 5.55
C THR A 327 14.54 26.23 6.45
N PRO A 328 14.03 26.07 7.69
CA PRO A 328 13.64 24.84 8.39
C PRO A 328 12.30 24.27 7.91
N TRP A 329 12.21 22.93 7.83
CA TRP A 329 10.95 22.24 7.52
C TRP A 329 10.14 22.03 8.80
N ASN A 330 9.06 22.81 8.94
CA ASN A 330 8.11 22.67 10.03
C ASN A 330 6.69 22.98 9.52
N PRO A 331 5.78 22.00 9.51
CA PRO A 331 4.43 22.17 8.99
C PRO A 331 3.56 23.13 9.84
N ALA A 332 4.02 23.58 11.02
CA ALA A 332 3.33 24.60 11.82
C ALA A 332 3.67 26.04 11.40
N LEU A 333 4.70 26.25 10.56
CA LEU A 333 5.05 27.61 10.12
C LEU A 333 4.00 28.13 9.12
N PRO A 334 3.58 29.40 9.24
CA PRO A 334 2.72 30.03 8.23
C PRO A 334 3.51 30.30 6.94
N ASN A 335 2.79 30.54 5.84
CA ASN A 335 3.36 30.95 4.55
C ASN A 335 4.39 29.95 4.00
N GLN A 336 4.09 28.65 4.11
CA GLN A 336 4.85 27.62 3.40
C GLN A 336 4.94 27.97 1.93
N ILE A 337 6.09 27.69 1.31
CA ILE A 337 6.30 27.91 -0.12
C ILE A 337 5.94 26.60 -0.83
N PRO A 338 4.85 26.55 -1.62
CA PRO A 338 4.53 25.42 -2.48
C PRO A 338 5.70 25.00 -3.36
N VAL A 339 5.94 23.70 -3.43
CA VAL A 339 6.90 23.11 -4.36
C VAL A 339 6.28 23.16 -5.76
N GLN A 340 7.05 23.62 -6.75
CA GLN A 340 6.68 23.47 -8.16
C GLN A 340 7.12 22.09 -8.63
N VAL A 341 6.19 21.31 -9.16
CA VAL A 341 6.44 19.93 -9.60
C VAL A 341 6.15 19.83 -11.08
N GLU A 342 7.09 19.23 -11.81
CA GLU A 342 6.90 18.80 -13.19
C GLU A 342 7.29 17.33 -13.31
N ARG A 343 6.60 16.58 -14.17
CA ARG A 343 7.02 15.22 -14.52
C ARG A 343 8.18 15.29 -15.50
N GLY A 344 9.36 14.90 -15.04
CA GLY A 344 10.61 14.98 -15.81
C GLY A 344 10.72 13.93 -16.90
N THR A 345 10.08 12.76 -16.74
CA THR A 345 9.97 11.73 -17.78
C THR A 345 8.50 11.54 -18.17
N PRO A 346 8.11 11.91 -19.40
CA PRO A 346 6.74 11.72 -19.86
C PRO A 346 6.30 10.26 -19.81
N ILE A 347 4.99 10.05 -19.63
CA ILE A 347 4.38 8.71 -19.67
C ILE A 347 4.59 8.10 -21.06
N ASP A 348 5.08 6.86 -21.12
CA ASP A 348 5.27 6.15 -22.38
C ASP A 348 3.96 6.04 -23.18
N ALA A 349 4.03 6.13 -24.50
CA ALA A 349 2.85 6.16 -25.35
C ALA A 349 1.98 4.89 -25.23
N ALA A 350 2.60 3.71 -25.02
CA ALA A 350 1.87 2.47 -24.80
C ALA A 350 1.18 2.46 -23.43
N THR A 351 1.87 2.93 -22.38
CA THR A 351 1.29 3.12 -21.05
C THR A 351 0.12 4.11 -21.08
N ALA A 352 0.26 5.23 -21.80
CA ALA A 352 -0.79 6.22 -21.97
C ALA A 352 -2.02 5.67 -22.72
N ALA A 353 -1.82 4.79 -23.70
CA ALA A 353 -2.92 4.10 -24.38
C ALA A 353 -3.67 3.15 -23.43
N ILE A 354 -2.95 2.45 -22.53
CA ILE A 354 -3.54 1.59 -21.51
C ILE A 354 -4.30 2.42 -20.47
N ASN A 355 -3.77 3.57 -20.03
CA ASN A 355 -4.47 4.51 -19.16
C ASN A 355 -5.82 4.91 -19.76
N LYS A 356 -5.84 5.37 -21.02
CA LYS A 356 -7.08 5.74 -21.71
C LYS A 356 -8.10 4.59 -21.74
N LYS A 357 -7.63 3.36 -21.93
CA LYS A 357 -8.49 2.17 -21.94
C LYS A 357 -9.15 1.94 -20.58
N PHE A 358 -8.37 1.90 -19.50
CA PHE A 358 -8.92 1.66 -18.15
C PHE A 358 -9.76 2.82 -17.62
N GLN A 359 -9.35 4.06 -17.89
CA GLN A 359 -10.16 5.24 -17.58
C GLN A 359 -11.50 5.21 -18.32
N GLY A 360 -11.50 4.83 -19.61
CA GLY A 360 -12.72 4.62 -20.39
C GLY A 360 -13.64 3.56 -19.78
N LEU A 361 -13.09 2.40 -19.39
CA LEU A 361 -13.86 1.34 -18.72
C LEU A 361 -14.46 1.82 -17.39
N LEU A 362 -13.72 2.60 -16.59
CA LEU A 362 -14.23 3.18 -15.35
C LEU A 362 -15.34 4.22 -15.61
N GLN A 363 -15.24 4.99 -16.70
CA GLN A 363 -16.26 5.94 -17.14
C GLN A 363 -17.51 5.25 -17.70
N GLU A 364 -17.37 4.08 -18.32
CA GLU A 364 -18.50 3.24 -18.74
C GLU A 364 -19.30 2.72 -17.55
N VAL A 365 -18.62 2.38 -16.44
CA VAL A 365 -19.30 2.01 -15.18
C VAL A 365 -20.00 3.23 -14.57
N ASN A 366 -19.29 4.35 -14.49
CA ASN A 366 -19.82 5.60 -13.95
C ASN A 366 -19.07 6.77 -14.61
N ALA A 367 -19.79 7.59 -15.37
CA ALA A 367 -19.20 8.71 -16.10
C ALA A 367 -18.50 9.75 -15.19
N SER A 368 -18.83 9.75 -13.90
CA SER A 368 -18.21 10.58 -12.86
C SER A 368 -17.35 9.77 -11.88
N SER A 369 -16.84 8.61 -12.29
CA SER A 369 -15.96 7.79 -11.46
C SER A 369 -14.69 8.54 -11.09
N VAL A 370 -14.44 8.74 -9.79
CA VAL A 370 -13.22 9.39 -9.28
C VAL A 370 -11.96 8.63 -9.71
N TRP A 371 -12.08 7.31 -9.85
CA TRP A 371 -10.98 6.42 -10.23
C TRP A 371 -10.49 6.65 -11.67
N ALA A 372 -11.30 7.26 -12.53
CA ALA A 372 -10.89 7.64 -13.88
C ALA A 372 -9.95 8.86 -13.90
N ASN A 373 -9.76 9.55 -12.76
CA ASN A 373 -8.81 10.66 -12.61
C ASN A 373 -7.40 10.21 -12.15
N TYR A 374 -7.13 8.91 -12.18
CA TYR A 374 -5.82 8.33 -11.90
C TYR A 374 -5.19 7.76 -13.16
N MET A 375 -3.86 7.77 -13.23
CA MET A 375 -3.10 7.25 -14.36
C MET A 375 -1.86 6.52 -13.90
N LEU A 376 -1.54 5.41 -14.57
CA LEU A 376 -0.27 4.72 -14.42
C LEU A 376 0.83 5.56 -15.08
N VAL A 377 1.87 5.89 -14.32
CA VAL A 377 3.08 6.51 -14.89
C VAL A 377 3.92 5.44 -15.60
N GLY A 378 3.99 4.26 -15.00
CA GLY A 378 4.60 3.07 -15.59
C GLY A 378 4.78 1.95 -14.57
N THR A 379 5.28 0.82 -15.07
CA THR A 379 5.59 -0.38 -14.29
C THR A 379 7.07 -0.71 -14.45
N GLN A 380 7.82 -0.83 -13.34
CA GLN A 380 9.20 -1.31 -13.34
C GLN A 380 9.25 -2.78 -12.92
N TYR A 381 9.97 -3.58 -13.70
CA TYR A 381 10.09 -5.03 -13.50
C TYR A 381 11.50 -5.52 -13.90
N PRO A 382 11.95 -6.66 -13.37
CA PRO A 382 13.18 -7.30 -13.83
C PRO A 382 12.97 -7.94 -15.20
N GLN A 383 13.77 -7.61 -16.22
CA GLN A 383 13.73 -8.29 -17.52
C GLN A 383 14.48 -9.62 -17.55
N SER A 384 15.39 -9.84 -16.59
CA SER A 384 16.24 -11.02 -16.50
C SER A 384 16.40 -11.42 -15.03
N PRO A 385 15.31 -11.84 -14.36
CA PRO A 385 15.26 -12.04 -12.91
C PRO A 385 16.25 -13.07 -12.36
N ASN A 386 16.70 -14.00 -13.21
CA ASN A 386 17.64 -15.07 -12.87
C ASN A 386 19.08 -14.79 -13.31
N ASP A 387 19.39 -13.57 -13.82
CA ASP A 387 20.74 -13.22 -14.25
C ASP A 387 21.69 -13.21 -13.04
N PRO A 388 22.64 -14.16 -12.93
CA PRO A 388 23.53 -14.25 -11.78
C PRO A 388 24.54 -13.09 -11.74
N THR A 389 24.66 -12.32 -12.83
CA THR A 389 25.57 -11.17 -12.95
C THR A 389 24.89 -9.85 -12.59
N ASP A 390 23.56 -9.81 -12.52
CA ASP A 390 22.79 -8.64 -12.11
C ASP A 390 21.68 -9.04 -11.12
N PRO A 391 21.90 -8.90 -9.80
CA PRO A 391 20.91 -9.26 -8.79
C PRO A 391 19.62 -8.41 -8.86
N GLN A 392 19.63 -7.30 -9.60
CA GLN A 392 18.43 -6.48 -9.84
C GLN A 392 17.59 -7.01 -11.00
N GLY A 393 18.07 -8.02 -11.72
CA GLY A 393 17.37 -8.66 -12.81
C GLY A 393 17.14 -7.74 -14.02
N ARG A 394 18.06 -6.81 -14.31
CA ARG A 394 17.96 -5.81 -15.38
C ARG A 394 16.64 -5.02 -15.36
N PRO A 395 16.49 -4.07 -14.42
CA PRO A 395 15.27 -3.29 -14.25
C PRO A 395 14.85 -2.54 -15.52
N PHE A 396 13.57 -2.65 -15.88
CA PHE A 396 12.99 -1.89 -16.99
C PHE A 396 11.60 -1.32 -16.64
N PRO A 397 11.32 -0.05 -16.99
CA PRO A 397 12.29 0.94 -17.44
C PRO A 397 13.32 1.24 -16.34
N GLN A 398 14.49 1.73 -16.71
CA GLN A 398 15.55 2.02 -15.74
C GLN A 398 15.15 3.10 -14.71
N PHE A 399 14.36 4.09 -15.16
CA PHE A 399 13.85 5.17 -14.31
C PHE A 399 12.33 5.17 -14.30
N LEU A 400 11.77 5.41 -13.12
CA LEU A 400 10.32 5.46 -12.90
C LEU A 400 10.04 6.34 -11.69
N ALA A 401 9.95 7.65 -11.93
CA ALA A 401 9.71 8.63 -10.88
C ALA A 401 8.22 9.00 -10.79
N ASN A 402 7.66 9.00 -9.58
CA ASN A 402 6.35 9.58 -9.30
C ASN A 402 6.51 11.06 -8.91
N SER A 403 5.64 11.93 -9.43
CA SER A 403 5.63 13.37 -9.16
C SER A 403 5.47 13.70 -7.68
N THR A 404 4.84 12.83 -6.88
CA THR A 404 4.60 13.04 -5.44
C THR A 404 5.47 12.19 -4.52
N ILE A 405 5.98 11.04 -5.01
CA ILE A 405 6.76 10.09 -4.20
C ILE A 405 8.26 10.16 -4.52
N GLU A 406 8.68 10.50 -5.73
CA GLU A 406 10.10 10.73 -6.06
C GLU A 406 10.38 12.15 -6.60
N THR A 407 9.54 13.12 -6.23
CA THR A 407 9.59 14.53 -6.66
C THR A 407 11.01 15.09 -6.85
N PHE A 408 11.88 14.92 -5.85
CA PHE A 408 13.22 15.52 -5.80
C PHE A 408 14.34 14.64 -6.39
N LEU A 409 14.01 13.42 -6.83
CA LEU A 409 14.95 12.45 -7.43
C LEU A 409 14.61 12.12 -8.88
N GLN A 410 13.82 12.96 -9.55
CA GLN A 410 13.57 12.81 -10.97
C GLN A 410 14.87 13.01 -11.76
N GLY A 411 15.05 12.26 -12.85
CA GLY A 411 16.21 12.43 -13.73
C GLY A 411 16.58 11.15 -14.48
N SER A 412 17.80 11.15 -15.03
CA SER A 412 18.32 10.12 -15.93
C SER A 412 19.70 9.59 -15.54
N VAL A 413 20.16 9.83 -14.30
CA VAL A 413 21.49 9.44 -13.84
C VAL A 413 21.39 8.28 -12.84
N PRO A 414 21.69 7.04 -13.23
CA PRO A 414 21.77 5.93 -12.27
C PRO A 414 22.98 6.14 -11.34
N PRO A 415 22.90 5.73 -10.06
CA PRO A 415 21.74 5.25 -9.31
C PRO A 415 21.02 6.38 -8.54
N VAL A 416 21.27 7.63 -8.91
CA VAL A 416 20.81 8.83 -8.18
C VAL A 416 19.36 9.17 -8.53
N SER A 417 18.99 8.91 -9.79
CA SER A 417 17.64 9.11 -10.28
C SER A 417 16.73 7.93 -9.96
N SER A 418 15.45 8.25 -9.78
CA SER A 418 14.37 7.37 -9.32
C SER A 418 14.32 6.05 -10.08
N SER A 419 14.67 4.96 -9.39
CA SER A 419 14.54 3.58 -9.86
C SER A 419 14.13 2.73 -8.67
N CYS A 420 12.93 2.15 -8.71
CA CYS A 420 12.35 1.41 -7.59
C CYS A 420 13.25 0.23 -7.20
N ILE A 421 13.51 -0.70 -8.12
CA ILE A 421 14.37 -1.87 -7.92
C ILE A 421 15.77 -1.44 -7.50
N ALA A 422 16.41 -0.48 -8.19
CA ALA A 422 17.79 -0.12 -7.88
C ALA A 422 17.95 0.54 -6.50
N CYS A 423 16.97 1.36 -6.09
CA CYS A 423 16.95 1.98 -4.77
C CYS A 423 16.63 0.94 -3.70
N HIS A 424 15.61 0.12 -3.92
CA HIS A 424 15.15 -0.88 -2.95
C HIS A 424 16.07 -2.08 -2.81
N ASN A 425 16.91 -2.40 -3.81
CA ASN A 425 17.94 -3.44 -3.72
C ASN A 425 18.96 -3.18 -2.58
N ARG A 426 19.02 -1.94 -2.08
CA ARG A 426 19.90 -1.54 -0.97
C ARG A 426 19.21 -1.61 0.39
N ALA A 427 17.95 -2.05 0.44
CA ALA A 427 17.22 -2.14 1.69
C ALA A 427 17.82 -3.19 2.61
N THR A 428 18.07 -2.79 3.86
CA THR A 428 18.65 -3.64 4.88
C THR A 428 17.82 -3.65 6.15
N ALA A 429 17.69 -4.82 6.78
CA ALA A 429 16.87 -4.99 7.98
C ALA A 429 17.61 -4.66 9.28
N THR A 430 18.94 -4.73 9.29
CA THR A 430 19.76 -4.50 10.49
C THR A 430 20.95 -3.59 10.19
N ALA A 431 21.58 -3.06 11.25
CA ALA A 431 22.82 -2.30 11.14
C ALA A 431 23.98 -3.09 10.50
N GLY A 432 23.92 -4.43 10.53
CA GLY A 432 24.85 -5.32 9.83
C GLY A 432 24.61 -5.42 8.32
N ALA A 433 23.76 -4.55 7.74
CA ALA A 433 23.43 -4.51 6.32
C ALA A 433 22.81 -5.81 5.76
N LYS A 434 22.07 -6.55 6.59
CA LYS A 434 21.35 -7.75 6.16
C LYS A 434 20.29 -7.39 5.11
N PRO A 435 20.31 -7.94 3.88
CA PRO A 435 19.32 -7.63 2.86
C PRO A 435 17.89 -7.89 3.34
N ALA A 436 16.99 -6.97 3.02
CA ALA A 436 15.60 -7.00 3.46
C ALA A 436 14.61 -7.27 2.32
N ASP A 437 15.04 -8.02 1.28
CA ASP A 437 14.19 -8.39 0.13
C ASP A 437 13.41 -7.19 -0.43
N PHE A 438 14.17 -6.17 -0.84
CA PHE A 438 13.67 -4.93 -1.43
C PHE A 438 12.75 -4.08 -0.53
N THR A 439 12.61 -4.34 0.77
CA THR A 439 11.80 -3.48 1.64
C THR A 439 12.59 -2.77 2.73
N TYR A 440 12.43 -1.46 2.80
CA TYR A 440 13.01 -0.63 3.87
C TYR A 440 12.22 -0.70 5.18
N ILE A 441 11.01 -1.27 5.21
CA ILE A 441 10.18 -1.21 6.43
C ILE A 441 10.90 -1.88 7.60
N LEU A 442 11.58 -3.01 7.39
CA LEU A 442 12.27 -3.75 8.46
C LEU A 442 13.39 -2.95 9.14
N SER A 443 13.93 -1.91 8.50
CA SER A 443 14.91 -1.00 9.12
C SER A 443 14.33 -0.17 10.27
N ARG A 444 12.99 -0.09 10.38
CA ARG A 444 12.28 0.63 11.44
C ARG A 444 12.20 -0.16 12.75
N VAL A 445 12.69 -1.40 12.78
CA VAL A 445 12.82 -2.16 14.03
C VAL A 445 13.91 -1.52 14.88
N THR A 446 13.51 -0.60 15.75
CA THR A 446 14.40 0.15 16.63
C THR A 446 15.03 -0.77 17.66
N ALA A 447 16.34 -0.62 17.89
CA ALA A 447 16.99 -1.20 19.07
C ALA A 447 16.31 -0.69 20.34
N LYS A 448 16.23 -1.53 21.37
CA LYS A 448 16.08 -0.99 22.73
C LYS A 448 17.28 -0.09 22.99
N GLU A 449 17.03 1.18 23.29
CA GLU A 449 18.02 2.05 23.92
C GLU A 449 18.48 1.50 25.27
#